data_AF-A0A959UW21-F1
#
_entry.id   AF-A0A959UW21-F1
#
_cell.length_a   1.000
_cell.length_b   1.000
_cell.length_c   1.000
_cell.angle_alpha   90.00
_cell.angle_beta   90.00
_cell.angle_gamma   90.00
#
_symmetry.space_group_name_H-M   'P 1'
#
loop_
_entity.id
_entity.type
_entity.pdbx_description
1 polymer ?
#
loop_
_entity_poly.entity_id
_entity_poly.type
_entity_poly.pdbx_seq_one_letter_code
_entity_poly.pdbx_strand_id
1 'polypeptide(L)' 'MSTIVFIDTRGDKLPKAALEAVTFASQLAGGPVTAVTFGPAQGLEALGAQGAGKVV' A
#
# COMPACT_ATOMS: atom_id res chain seq x y z
N MET A 1 -6.75 3.95 -15.18
CA MET A 1 -6.43 2.52 -14.95
C MET A 1 -6.18 2.35 -13.45
N SER A 2 -6.79 1.38 -12.79
CA SER A 2 -6.67 1.16 -11.34
C SER A 2 -5.54 0.19 -11.02
N THR A 3 -4.71 0.50 -10.03
CA THR A 3 -3.56 -0.34 -9.64
C THR A 3 -3.81 -0.94 -8.26
N ILE A 4 -3.49 -2.23 -8.10
CA ILE A 4 -3.64 -2.96 -6.85
C ILE A 4 -2.24 -3.33 -6.34
N VAL A 5 -1.95 -3.03 -5.08
CA VAL A 5 -0.69 -3.35 -4.41
C VAL A 5 -0.97 -4.33 -3.28
N PHE A 6 -0.43 -5.54 -3.39
CA PHE A 6 -0.55 -6.54 -2.33
C PHE A 6 0.59 -6.39 -1.33
N ILE A 7 0.24 -6.34 -0.05
CA ILE A 7 1.14 -6.08 1.05
C ILE A 7 0.98 -7.19 2.07
N ASP A 8 2.07 -7.91 2.29
CA ASP A 8 2.16 -8.87 3.37
C ASP A 8 2.62 -8.14 4.64
N THR A 9 1.78 -8.16 5.68
CA THR A 9 2.05 -7.51 6.97
C THR A 9 2.27 -8.52 8.09
N ARG A 10 2.43 -9.81 7.75
CA ARG A 10 2.75 -10.85 8.73
C ARG A 10 4.02 -10.48 9.50
N GLY A 11 3.91 -10.46 10.84
CA GLY A 11 4.98 -10.00 11.74
C GLY A 11 4.75 -8.63 12.38
N ASP A 12 3.52 -8.12 12.35
CA ASP A 12 3.03 -6.91 13.03
C ASP A 12 3.70 -5.58 12.62
N LYS A 13 4.50 -5.58 11.56
CA LYS A 13 5.17 -4.38 11.04
C LYS A 13 4.95 -4.23 9.56
N LEU A 14 4.62 -2.99 9.16
CA LEU A 14 4.59 -2.62 7.76
C LEU A 14 6.02 -2.63 7.18
N PRO A 15 6.32 -3.49 6.19
CA PRO A 15 7.66 -3.52 5.61
C PRO A 15 7.89 -2.26 4.77
N LYS A 16 9.13 -1.74 4.75
CA LYS A 16 9.49 -0.58 3.92
C LYS A 16 9.20 -0.80 2.43
N ALA A 17 9.37 -2.05 1.97
CA ALA A 17 9.02 -2.45 0.61
C ALA A 17 7.55 -2.17 0.25
N ALA A 18 6.63 -2.21 1.23
CA ALA A 18 5.23 -1.89 1.00
C ALA A 18 5.02 -0.41 0.67
N LEU A 19 5.75 0.48 1.37
CA LEU A 19 5.70 1.92 1.11
C LEU A 19 6.22 2.22 -0.29
N GLU A 20 7.39 1.67 -0.64
CA GLU A 20 8.00 1.84 -1.96
C GLU A 20 7.11 1.31 -3.09
N ALA A 21 6.45 0.15 -2.87
CA ALA A 21 5.51 -0.41 -3.83
C ALA A 21 4.30 0.50 -4.07
N VAL A 22 3.76 1.13 -3.02
CA VAL A 22 2.66 2.09 -3.15
C VAL A 22 3.11 3.38 -3.81
N THR A 23 4.28 3.92 -3.46
CA THR A 23 4.84 5.12 -4.10
C THR A 23 5.10 4.90 -5.59
N PHE A 24 5.67 3.74 -5.95
CA PHE A 24 5.88 3.40 -7.34
C PHE A 24 4.55 3.24 -8.09
N ALA A 25 3.59 2.54 -7.47
CA ALA A 25 2.26 2.38 -8.05
C ALA A 25 1.54 3.72 -8.24
N SER A 26 1.69 4.69 -7.34
CA SER A 26 1.03 6.00 -7.46
C SER A 26 1.65 6.87 -8.55
N GLN A 27 2.95 6.72 -8.83
CA GLN A 27 3.63 7.39 -9.94
C GLN A 27 3.31 6.75 -11.30
N LEU A 28 3.11 5.44 -11.32
CA LEU A 28 2.87 4.67 -12.53
C LEU A 28 1.38 4.67 -12.92
N ALA A 29 0.50 4.71 -11.92
CA ALA A 29 -0.93 4.76 -12.11
C ALA A 29 -1.39 6.19 -12.43
N GLY A 30 -1.83 6.41 -13.66
CA GLY A 30 -2.70 7.55 -14.00
C GLY A 30 -4.11 7.41 -13.42
N GLY A 31 -4.26 6.83 -12.22
CA GLY A 31 -5.51 6.44 -11.60
C GLY A 31 -5.34 5.91 -10.17
N PRO A 32 -6.44 5.55 -9.48
CA PRO A 32 -6.42 5.25 -8.05
C PRO A 32 -5.67 3.95 -7.72
N VAL A 33 -4.87 3.99 -6.65
CA VAL A 33 -4.14 2.85 -6.08
C VAL A 33 -4.89 2.25 -4.91
N THR A 34 -5.11 0.93 -4.92
CA THR A 34 -5.67 0.17 -3.79
C THR A 34 -4.59 -0.70 -3.17
N ALA A 35 -4.28 -0.47 -1.90
CA ALA A 35 -3.41 -1.32 -1.12
C ALA A 35 -4.24 -2.42 -0.44
N VAL A 36 -3.85 -3.68 -0.60
CA VAL A 36 -4.49 -4.84 0.03
C VAL A 36 -3.49 -5.46 0.98
N THR A 37 -3.82 -5.45 2.26
CA THR A 37 -2.95 -5.90 3.35
C THR A 37 -3.38 -7.27 3.86
N PHE A 38 -2.40 -8.14 4.12
CA PHE A 38 -2.63 -9.48 4.64
C PHE A 38 -1.90 -9.67 5.97
N GLY A 39 -2.68 -9.66 7.05
CA GLY A 39 -2.19 -9.87 8.41
C GLY A 39 -2.47 -8.66 9.33
N PRO A 40 -2.33 -8.84 10.66
CA PRO A 40 -2.42 -7.75 11.60
C PRO A 40 -1.29 -6.74 11.31
N ALA A 41 -1.64 -5.48 11.06
CA ALA A 41 -0.70 -4.44 10.71
C ALA A 41 -1.01 -3.17 11.49
N GLN A 42 0.03 -2.54 12.03
CA GLN A 42 -0.03 -1.19 12.59
C GLN A 42 0.58 -0.19 11.61
N GLY A 43 0.09 1.05 11.60
CA GLY A 43 0.64 2.11 10.75
C GLY A 43 0.22 2.04 9.28
N LEU A 44 -0.95 1.44 8.99
CA LEU A 44 -1.52 1.37 7.64
C LEU A 44 -1.81 2.76 7.05
N GLU A 45 -1.96 3.78 7.89
CA GLU A 45 -2.13 5.18 7.48
C GLU A 45 -0.94 5.67 6.65
N ALA A 46 0.26 5.12 6.87
CA ALA A 46 1.45 5.43 6.10
C ALA A 46 1.30 5.06 4.61
N LEU A 47 0.48 4.05 4.27
CA LEU A 47 0.20 3.68 2.88
C LEU A 47 -0.66 4.73 2.18
N GLY A 48 -1.61 5.34 2.91
CA GLY A 48 -2.40 6.47 2.40
C GLY A 48 -1.52 7.66 2.06
N ALA A 49 -0.57 7.99 2.94
CA ALA A 49 0.40 9.07 2.70
C ALA A 49 1.30 8.84 1.47
N GLN A 50 1.51 7.58 1.05
CA GLN A 50 2.28 7.22 -0.15
C GLN A 50 1.45 7.19 -1.45
N GLY A 51 0.15 7.45 -1.36
CA GLY A 51 -0.74 7.55 -2.52
C GLY A 51 -1.73 6.40 -2.67
N ALA A 52 -1.91 5.54 -1.66
CA ALA A 52 -3.02 4.58 -1.65
C ALA A 52 -4.35 5.33 -1.43
N GLY A 53 -5.23 5.30 -2.42
CA GLY A 53 -6.59 5.86 -2.32
C GLY A 53 -7.55 4.97 -1.53
N LYS A 54 -7.22 3.69 -1.36
CA LYS A 54 -7.96 2.75 -0.53
C LYS A 54 -6.98 1.73 0.08
N VAL A 55 -7.16 1.43 1.36
CA VAL A 55 -6.44 0.36 2.07
C VAL A 55 -7.48 -0.66 2.52
N VAL A 56 -7.25 -1.94 2.21
CA VAL A 56 -8.11 -3.08 2.52
C VAL A 56 -7.36 -4.10 3.35
#